data_AF-A0A161MH01-F1
#
_entry.id   AF-A0A161MH01-F1
#
_cell.length_a   1.000
_cell.length_b   1.000
_cell.length_c   1.000
_cell.angle_alpha   90.00
_cell.angle_beta   90.00
_cell.angle_gamma   90.00
#
_symmetry.space_group_name_H-M   'P 1'
#
loop_
_entity.id
_entity.type
_entity.pdbx_description
1 polymer ?
#
loop_
_entity_poly.entity_id
_entity_poly.type
_entity_poly.pdbx_seq_one_letter_code
_entity_poly.pdbx_strand_id
1 'polypeptide(L)'
;LKLAAKLFQQSAGILLHLKNTVIGAIQVEPTPDLNPETLHALSSFMLAQAQEVFVYKAMFDRMKEAVIAKLCIQCSEFYAEAMMMLQKDSVRQIIEKDWIPLVAGKQAAFIGLAQYFQSIVCKGNKEIGEEIARLQTAIELLKSGQQRSSRSNLFQDYVTKAERALADANKDNDFIYHDRIPDSKHLPVIQKAALAKPLPIPDHFSTNFTDLFAGLVPMPVHQALAAYEVRKADLVNREIN
;
A
#
# COMPACT_ATOMS: atom_id res chain seq x y z
N LEU A 1 -0.58 8.67 13.15
CA LEU A 1 -0.35 8.65 11.68
C LEU A 1 1.09 8.31 11.31
N LYS A 2 2.11 9.10 11.70
CA LYS A 2 3.52 8.83 11.33
C LYS A 2 4.02 7.43 11.73
N LEU A 3 3.74 7.00 12.97
CA LEU A 3 4.13 5.66 13.44
C LEU A 3 3.42 4.54 12.65
N ALA A 4 2.11 4.65 12.45
CA ALA A 4 1.34 3.66 11.69
C ALA A 4 1.86 3.51 10.24
N ALA A 5 2.11 4.62 9.54
CA ALA A 5 2.69 4.58 8.19
C ALA A 5 4.07 3.90 8.17
N LYS A 6 4.90 4.14 9.19
CA LYS A 6 6.20 3.45 9.32
C LYS A 6 6.01 1.94 9.53
N LEU A 7 5.16 1.55 10.48
CA LEU A 7 4.94 0.14 10.84
C LEU A 7 4.33 -0.66 9.68
N PHE A 8 3.37 -0.10 8.95
CA PHE A 8 2.79 -0.76 7.76
C PHE A 8 3.84 -0.95 6.65
N GLN A 9 4.68 0.05 6.38
CA GLN A 9 5.76 -0.10 5.39
C GLN A 9 6.84 -1.09 5.85
N GLN A 10 7.14 -1.14 7.15
CA GLN A 10 8.03 -2.16 7.73
C GLN A 10 7.43 -3.56 7.58
N SER A 11 6.15 -3.73 7.93
CA SER A 11 5.45 -5.01 7.79
C SER A 11 5.44 -5.48 6.33
N ALA A 12 5.10 -4.61 5.38
CA ALA A 12 5.18 -4.92 3.95
C ALA A 12 6.59 -5.37 3.54
N GLY A 13 7.63 -4.66 4.00
CA GLY A 13 9.03 -5.02 3.75
C GLY A 13 9.43 -6.38 4.31
N ILE A 14 9.04 -6.67 5.56
CA ILE A 14 9.32 -7.95 6.22
C ILE A 14 8.65 -9.10 5.50
N LEU A 15 7.36 -8.96 5.18
CA LEU A 15 6.60 -9.99 4.47
C LEU A 15 7.16 -10.25 3.07
N LEU A 16 7.57 -9.20 2.36
CA LEU A 16 8.22 -9.32 1.06
C LEU A 16 9.59 -10.00 1.16
N HIS A 17 10.35 -9.73 2.22
CA HIS A 17 11.61 -10.43 2.46
C HIS A 17 11.38 -11.91 2.73
N LEU A 18 10.44 -12.25 3.62
CA LEU A 18 10.08 -13.63 3.93
C LEU A 18 9.64 -14.40 2.68
N LYS A 19 8.84 -13.78 1.79
CA LYS A 19 8.43 -14.38 0.52
C LYS A 19 9.63 -14.89 -0.29
N ASN A 20 10.72 -14.13 -0.30
CA ASN A 20 11.90 -14.41 -1.12
C ASN A 20 12.89 -15.36 -0.43
N THR A 21 12.83 -15.52 0.89
CA THR A 21 13.81 -16.30 1.66
C THR A 21 13.27 -17.62 2.20
N VAL A 22 11.96 -17.74 2.43
CA VAL A 22 11.34 -18.88 3.12
C VAL A 22 11.66 -20.23 2.45
N ILE A 23 11.60 -20.31 1.12
CA ILE A 23 11.86 -21.55 0.36
C ILE A 23 13.31 -22.01 0.53
N GLY A 24 14.27 -21.07 0.58
CA GLY A 24 15.68 -21.39 0.75
C GLY A 24 16.08 -21.66 2.20
N ALA A 25 15.33 -21.11 3.16
CA ALA A 25 15.63 -21.22 4.59
C ALA A 25 15.04 -22.47 5.24
N ILE A 26 13.95 -23.02 4.69
CA ILE A 26 13.23 -24.15 5.28
C ILE A 26 13.40 -25.38 4.37
N GLN A 27 13.85 -26.51 4.95
CA GLN A 27 14.06 -27.77 4.22
C GLN A 27 12.77 -28.57 3.99
N VAL A 28 11.68 -28.17 4.64
CA VAL A 28 10.34 -28.75 4.54
C VAL A 28 9.38 -27.76 3.88
N GLU A 29 8.24 -28.26 3.40
CA GLU A 29 7.21 -27.40 2.84
C GLU A 29 6.71 -26.40 3.89
N PRO A 30 6.69 -25.09 3.59
CA PRO A 30 6.23 -24.08 4.53
C PRO A 30 4.73 -24.26 4.81
N THR A 31 4.33 -23.91 6.01
CA THR A 31 2.91 -23.82 6.37
C THR A 31 2.19 -22.79 5.49
N PRO A 32 0.86 -22.92 5.28
CA PRO A 32 0.13 -22.08 4.32
C PRO A 32 0.25 -20.57 4.54
N ASP A 33 0.44 -20.12 5.78
CA ASP A 33 0.68 -18.73 6.18
C ASP A 33 2.05 -18.20 5.70
N LEU A 34 3.04 -19.08 5.60
CA LEU A 34 4.39 -18.80 5.09
C LEU A 34 4.55 -19.12 3.60
N ASN A 35 3.48 -19.53 2.92
CA ASN A 35 3.50 -19.68 1.47
C ASN A 35 3.82 -18.31 0.81
N PRO A 36 4.71 -18.26 -0.20
CA PRO A 36 5.04 -17.03 -0.93
C PRO A 36 3.83 -16.24 -1.45
N GLU A 37 2.74 -16.90 -1.84
CA GLU A 37 1.53 -16.22 -2.29
C GLU A 37 0.82 -15.48 -1.14
N THR A 38 0.70 -16.13 0.02
CA THR A 38 0.13 -15.56 1.24
C THR A 38 0.97 -14.38 1.71
N LEU A 39 2.29 -14.55 1.79
CA LEU A 39 3.22 -13.49 2.19
C LEU A 39 3.16 -12.29 1.23
N HIS A 40 3.04 -12.54 -0.07
CA HIS A 40 2.87 -11.47 -1.05
C HIS A 40 1.53 -10.74 -0.89
N ALA A 41 0.43 -11.47 -0.69
CA ALA A 41 -0.88 -10.88 -0.46
C ALA A 41 -0.90 -9.98 0.78
N LEU A 42 -0.34 -10.46 1.88
CA LEU A 42 -0.22 -9.68 3.12
C LEU A 42 0.70 -8.46 2.93
N SER A 43 1.82 -8.61 2.22
CA SER A 43 2.71 -7.50 1.89
C SER A 43 1.99 -6.40 1.11
N SER A 44 1.28 -6.74 0.03
CA SER A 44 0.53 -5.77 -0.78
C SER A 44 -0.61 -5.13 0.02
N PHE A 45 -1.28 -5.89 0.89
CA PHE A 45 -2.31 -5.35 1.79
C PHE A 45 -1.75 -4.34 2.80
N MET A 46 -0.62 -4.63 3.44
CA MET A 46 0.05 -3.69 4.35
C MET A 46 0.53 -2.43 3.61
N LEU A 47 1.01 -2.56 2.38
CA LEU A 47 1.42 -1.43 1.56
C LEU A 47 0.24 -0.51 1.20
N ALA A 48 -0.92 -1.09 0.86
CA ALA A 48 -2.14 -0.33 0.62
C ALA A 48 -2.58 0.45 1.87
N GLN A 49 -2.52 -0.18 3.05
CA GLN A 49 -2.84 0.47 4.32
C GLN A 49 -1.84 1.58 4.67
N ALA A 50 -0.55 1.43 4.34
CA ALA A 50 0.43 2.50 4.50
C ALA A 50 0.07 3.73 3.66
N GLN A 51 -0.31 3.53 2.39
CA GLN A 51 -0.73 4.62 1.50
C GLN A 51 -2.01 5.28 2.02
N GLU A 52 -2.98 4.51 2.53
CA GLU A 52 -4.19 5.04 3.18
C GLU A 52 -3.84 5.95 4.37
N VAL A 53 -2.85 5.58 5.20
CA VAL A 53 -2.41 6.45 6.31
C VAL A 53 -1.81 7.76 5.80
N PHE A 54 -1.09 7.75 4.67
CA PHE A 54 -0.61 8.96 4.04
C PHE A 54 -1.75 9.83 3.50
N VAL A 55 -2.79 9.24 2.94
CA VAL A 55 -4.01 9.97 2.53
C VAL A 55 -4.66 10.65 3.73
N TYR A 56 -4.91 9.93 4.83
CA TYR A 56 -5.47 10.54 6.04
C TYR A 56 -4.59 11.65 6.60
N LYS A 57 -3.26 11.47 6.53
CA LYS A 57 -2.31 12.51 6.94
C LYS A 57 -2.42 13.74 6.05
N ALA A 58 -2.48 13.59 4.73
CA ALA A 58 -2.60 14.71 3.81
C ALA A 58 -3.92 15.48 4.01
N MET A 59 -5.02 14.77 4.29
CA MET A 59 -6.30 15.38 4.65
C MET A 59 -6.22 16.14 5.99
N PHE A 60 -5.59 15.53 7.00
CA PHE A 60 -5.43 16.14 8.33
C PHE A 60 -4.55 17.40 8.28
N ASP A 61 -3.45 17.34 7.53
CA ASP A 61 -2.52 18.46 7.32
C ASP A 61 -3.08 19.52 6.36
N ARG A 62 -4.29 19.33 5.80
CA ARG A 62 -4.95 20.22 4.83
C ARG A 62 -4.05 20.54 3.62
N MET A 63 -3.41 19.51 3.08
CA MET A 63 -2.64 19.65 1.84
C MET A 63 -3.56 20.03 0.67
N LYS A 64 -2.98 20.54 -0.42
CA LYS A 64 -3.70 20.88 -1.65
C LYS A 64 -4.53 19.68 -2.15
N GLU A 65 -5.74 19.94 -2.59
CA GLU A 65 -6.72 18.94 -3.03
C GLU A 65 -6.18 18.11 -4.19
N ALA A 66 -5.47 18.75 -5.12
CA ALA A 66 -4.77 18.08 -6.21
C ALA A 66 -3.75 17.04 -5.69
N VAL A 67 -3.07 17.27 -4.58
CA VAL A 67 -2.15 16.29 -3.98
C VAL A 67 -2.95 15.14 -3.37
N ILE A 68 -4.00 15.45 -2.60
CA ILE A 68 -4.84 14.43 -1.96
C ILE A 68 -5.48 13.51 -3.01
N ALA A 69 -6.00 14.06 -4.11
CA ALA A 69 -6.56 13.29 -5.22
C ALA A 69 -5.55 12.26 -5.79
N LYS A 70 -4.30 12.70 -6.01
CA LYS A 70 -3.22 11.82 -6.50
C LYS A 70 -2.84 10.71 -5.52
N LEU A 71 -2.89 10.99 -4.22
CA LEU A 71 -2.65 9.99 -3.17
C LEU A 71 -3.79 8.98 -3.07
N CYS A 72 -5.04 9.44 -3.15
CA CYS A 72 -6.24 8.59 -3.12
C CYS A 72 -6.26 7.60 -4.30
N ILE A 73 -6.01 8.07 -5.52
CA ILE A 73 -6.02 7.18 -6.69
C ILE A 73 -4.89 6.16 -6.64
N GLN A 74 -3.70 6.52 -6.12
CA GLN A 74 -2.66 5.52 -5.87
C GLN A 74 -3.06 4.52 -4.77
N CYS A 75 -3.78 4.97 -3.75
CA CYS A 75 -4.28 4.09 -2.69
C CYS A 75 -5.26 3.04 -3.24
N SER A 76 -6.15 3.43 -4.17
CA SER A 76 -7.06 2.47 -4.81
C SER A 76 -6.31 1.44 -5.66
N GLU A 77 -5.21 1.82 -6.29
CA GLU A 77 -4.38 0.90 -7.08
C GLU A 77 -3.70 -0.15 -6.20
N PHE A 78 -3.12 0.26 -5.07
CA PHE A 78 -2.57 -0.70 -4.12
C PHE A 78 -3.65 -1.62 -3.53
N TYR A 79 -4.86 -1.11 -3.29
CA TYR A 79 -5.98 -1.96 -2.90
C TYR A 79 -6.45 -2.90 -4.02
N ALA A 80 -6.37 -2.50 -5.28
CA ALA A 80 -6.66 -3.36 -6.42
C ALA A 80 -5.68 -4.53 -6.50
N GLU A 81 -4.38 -4.24 -6.36
CA GLU A 81 -3.33 -5.25 -6.33
C GLU A 81 -3.50 -6.21 -5.14
N ALA A 82 -3.73 -5.65 -3.94
CA ALA A 82 -4.00 -6.46 -2.75
C ALA A 82 -5.23 -7.35 -2.94
N MET A 83 -6.32 -6.82 -3.52
CA MET A 83 -7.55 -7.59 -3.79
C MET A 83 -7.28 -8.78 -4.71
N MET A 84 -6.55 -8.57 -5.81
CA MET A 84 -6.19 -9.62 -6.75
C MET A 84 -5.43 -10.76 -6.06
N MET A 85 -4.52 -10.41 -5.15
CA MET A 85 -3.73 -11.39 -4.40
C MET A 85 -4.56 -12.11 -3.31
N LEU A 86 -5.42 -11.39 -2.59
CA LEU A 86 -6.29 -11.95 -1.55
C LEU A 86 -7.36 -12.90 -2.11
N GLN A 87 -7.71 -12.76 -3.38
CA GLN A 87 -8.69 -13.63 -4.05
C GLN A 87 -8.14 -14.97 -4.51
N LYS A 88 -6.82 -15.18 -4.50
CA LYS A 88 -6.21 -16.47 -4.81
C LYS A 88 -6.70 -17.54 -3.84
N ASP A 89 -7.02 -18.73 -4.34
CA ASP A 89 -7.59 -19.81 -3.53
C ASP A 89 -6.69 -20.21 -2.35
N SER A 90 -5.38 -20.22 -2.57
CA SER A 90 -4.35 -20.47 -1.56
C SER A 90 -4.42 -19.49 -0.39
N VAL A 91 -4.74 -18.23 -0.65
CA VAL A 91 -4.78 -17.15 0.35
C VAL A 91 -6.16 -17.05 0.99
N ARG A 92 -7.22 -17.16 0.18
CA ARG A 92 -8.62 -17.00 0.59
C ARG A 92 -9.04 -17.97 1.69
N GLN A 93 -8.44 -19.16 1.72
CA GLN A 93 -8.74 -20.18 2.74
C GLN A 93 -8.16 -19.84 4.13
N ILE A 94 -7.17 -18.95 4.20
CA ILE A 94 -6.41 -18.66 5.42
C ILE A 94 -6.83 -17.32 6.04
N ILE A 95 -7.18 -16.34 5.20
CA ILE A 95 -7.56 -14.99 5.66
C ILE A 95 -9.01 -14.93 6.15
N GLU A 96 -9.32 -13.90 6.94
CA GLU A 96 -10.69 -13.64 7.36
C GLU A 96 -11.59 -13.30 6.17
N LYS A 97 -12.80 -13.86 6.15
CA LYS A 97 -13.75 -13.73 5.03
C LYS A 97 -14.15 -12.28 4.73
N ASP A 98 -14.12 -11.41 5.74
CA ASP A 98 -14.54 -10.01 5.63
C ASP A 98 -13.47 -9.11 5.00
N TRP A 99 -12.24 -9.59 4.82
CA TRP A 99 -11.15 -8.78 4.26
C TRP A 99 -11.38 -8.45 2.79
N ILE A 100 -11.84 -9.42 1.97
CA ILE A 100 -12.07 -9.20 0.55
C ILE A 100 -13.17 -8.14 0.32
N PRO A 101 -14.37 -8.25 0.95
CA PRO A 101 -15.40 -7.20 0.87
C PRO A 101 -14.90 -5.84 1.37
N LEU A 102 -14.15 -5.82 2.48
CA LEU A 102 -13.60 -4.59 3.04
C LEU A 102 -12.61 -3.91 2.06
N VAL A 103 -11.69 -4.68 1.49
CA VAL A 103 -10.71 -4.19 0.51
C VAL A 103 -11.41 -3.69 -0.75
N ALA A 104 -12.39 -4.43 -1.26
CA ALA A 104 -13.18 -4.01 -2.42
C ALA A 104 -13.95 -2.71 -2.16
N GLY A 105 -14.51 -2.56 -0.96
CA GLY A 105 -15.19 -1.33 -0.55
C GLY A 105 -14.24 -0.15 -0.38
N LYS A 106 -13.07 -0.37 0.23
CA LYS A 106 -12.02 0.65 0.34
C LYS A 106 -11.49 1.08 -1.02
N GLN A 107 -11.22 0.14 -1.92
CA GLN A 107 -10.79 0.43 -3.28
C GLN A 107 -11.77 1.38 -3.98
N ALA A 108 -13.06 1.04 -4.01
CA ALA A 108 -14.09 1.89 -4.61
C ALA A 108 -14.18 3.25 -3.93
N ALA A 109 -14.14 3.28 -2.60
CA ALA A 109 -14.22 4.52 -1.84
C ALA A 109 -13.02 5.45 -2.09
N PHE A 110 -11.80 4.93 -2.23
CA PHE A 110 -10.62 5.74 -2.54
C PHE A 110 -10.66 6.31 -3.97
N ILE A 111 -11.25 5.60 -4.95
CA ILE A 111 -11.53 6.18 -6.27
C ILE A 111 -12.55 7.31 -6.11
N GLY A 112 -13.62 7.10 -5.35
CA GLY A 112 -14.64 8.12 -5.08
C GLY A 112 -14.06 9.37 -4.40
N LEU A 113 -13.19 9.20 -3.40
CA LEU A 113 -12.46 10.30 -2.76
C LEU A 113 -11.55 11.03 -3.75
N ALA A 114 -10.84 10.31 -4.62
CA ALA A 114 -9.99 10.93 -5.63
C ALA A 114 -10.81 11.84 -6.56
N GLN A 115 -11.98 11.37 -7.01
CA GLN A 115 -12.91 12.16 -7.82
C GLN A 115 -13.46 13.37 -7.06
N TYR A 116 -13.81 13.20 -5.79
CA TYR A 116 -14.26 14.31 -4.95
C TYR A 116 -13.20 15.41 -4.82
N PHE A 117 -11.95 15.08 -4.46
CA PHE A 117 -10.90 16.11 -4.36
C PHE A 117 -10.55 16.72 -5.71
N GLN A 118 -10.58 15.93 -6.78
CA GLN A 118 -10.37 16.45 -8.13
C GLN A 118 -11.50 17.40 -8.56
N SER A 119 -12.74 17.16 -8.16
CA SER A 119 -13.86 18.09 -8.44
C SER A 119 -13.64 19.47 -7.80
N ILE A 120 -13.03 19.54 -6.61
CA ILE A 120 -12.69 20.81 -5.95
C ILE A 120 -11.61 21.56 -6.74
N VAL A 121 -10.68 20.83 -7.37
CA VAL A 121 -9.67 21.43 -8.26
C VAL A 121 -10.35 22.02 -9.50
N CYS A 122 -11.26 21.27 -10.13
CA CYS A 122 -12.03 21.74 -11.29
C CYS A 122 -12.87 22.99 -10.95
N LYS A 123 -13.51 23.00 -9.78
CA LYS A 123 -14.20 24.19 -9.25
C LYS A 123 -13.28 25.41 -9.19
N GLY A 124 -12.08 25.24 -8.64
CA GLY A 124 -11.07 26.29 -8.55
C GLY A 124 -10.61 26.81 -9.93
N ASN A 125 -10.63 25.94 -10.94
CA ASN A 125 -10.30 26.26 -12.33
C ASN A 125 -11.49 26.79 -13.14
N LYS A 126 -12.69 26.87 -12.55
CA LYS A 126 -13.96 27.23 -13.21
C LYS A 126 -14.40 26.23 -14.29
N GLU A 127 -14.02 24.96 -14.15
CA GLU A 127 -14.44 23.85 -15.03
C GLU A 127 -15.70 23.19 -14.44
N ILE A 128 -16.84 23.88 -14.51
CA ILE A 128 -18.05 23.52 -13.76
C ILE A 128 -18.68 22.22 -14.28
N GLY A 129 -18.71 22.03 -15.61
CA GLY A 129 -19.19 20.78 -16.20
C GLY A 129 -18.40 19.57 -15.70
N GLU A 130 -17.07 19.68 -15.65
CA GLU A 130 -16.19 18.63 -15.14
C GLU A 130 -16.35 18.40 -13.62
N GLU A 131 -16.49 19.47 -12.83
CA GLU A 131 -16.81 19.39 -11.40
C GLU A 131 -18.05 18.52 -11.15
N ILE A 132 -19.15 18.79 -11.86
CA ILE A 132 -20.41 18.06 -11.72
C ILE A 132 -20.24 16.58 -12.07
N ALA A 133 -19.61 16.27 -13.21
CA ALA A 133 -19.39 14.89 -13.65
C ALA A 133 -18.54 14.10 -12.64
N ARG A 134 -17.50 14.73 -12.07
CA ARG A 134 -16.65 14.12 -11.04
C ARG A 134 -17.40 13.92 -9.72
N LEU A 135 -18.23 14.87 -9.30
CA LEU A 135 -19.04 14.75 -8.09
C LEU A 135 -20.08 13.63 -8.18
N GLN A 136 -20.75 13.49 -9.33
CA GLN A 136 -21.67 12.37 -9.58
C GLN A 136 -20.95 11.02 -9.43
N THR A 137 -19.80 10.89 -10.09
CA THR A 137 -18.95 9.69 -10.02
C THR A 137 -18.45 9.43 -8.60
N ALA A 138 -18.08 10.48 -7.86
CA ALA A 138 -17.62 10.37 -6.48
C ALA A 138 -18.69 9.78 -5.57
N ILE A 139 -19.94 10.29 -5.66
CA ILE A 139 -21.06 9.82 -4.84
C ILE A 139 -21.39 8.36 -5.14
N GLU A 140 -21.45 7.99 -6.42
CA GLU A 140 -21.71 6.62 -6.85
C GLU A 140 -20.67 5.65 -6.26
N LEU A 141 -19.38 5.97 -6.40
CA LEU A 141 -18.30 5.10 -5.95
C LEU A 141 -18.19 5.02 -4.43
N LEU A 142 -18.44 6.13 -3.71
CA LEU A 142 -18.46 6.12 -2.24
C LEU A 142 -19.61 5.25 -1.71
N LYS A 143 -20.82 5.39 -2.27
CA LYS A 143 -21.97 4.53 -1.91
C LYS A 143 -21.73 3.07 -2.30
N SER A 144 -21.14 2.81 -3.47
CA SER A 144 -20.72 1.46 -3.86
C SER A 144 -19.71 0.88 -2.88
N GLY A 145 -18.76 1.69 -2.40
CA GLY A 145 -17.78 1.30 -1.38
C GLY A 145 -18.43 0.89 -0.06
N GLN A 146 -19.42 1.64 0.41
CA GLN A 146 -20.21 1.32 1.60
C GLN A 146 -20.97 0.00 1.45
N GLN A 147 -21.61 -0.20 0.30
CA GLN A 147 -22.35 -1.43 0.00
C GLN A 147 -21.43 -2.65 -0.07
N ARG A 148 -20.31 -2.57 -0.80
CA ARG A 148 -19.36 -3.67 -0.99
C ARG A 148 -18.69 -4.11 0.31
N SER A 149 -18.40 -3.16 1.20
CA SER A 149 -17.78 -3.45 2.50
C SER A 149 -18.77 -3.78 3.60
N SER A 150 -20.08 -3.69 3.34
CA SER A 150 -21.13 -3.75 4.37
C SER A 150 -20.90 -2.74 5.52
N ARG A 151 -20.28 -1.59 5.22
CA ARG A 151 -19.99 -0.53 6.19
C ARG A 151 -20.64 0.78 5.74
N SER A 152 -21.85 1.03 6.20
CA SER A 152 -22.62 2.24 5.88
C SER A 152 -21.90 3.55 6.25
N ASN A 153 -21.06 3.52 7.29
CA ASN A 153 -20.34 4.71 7.76
C ASN A 153 -19.02 4.97 7.03
N LEU A 154 -18.62 4.11 6.08
CA LEU A 154 -17.36 4.27 5.34
C LEU A 154 -17.39 5.57 4.53
N PHE A 155 -16.58 6.55 4.94
CA PHE A 155 -16.49 7.90 4.34
C PHE A 155 -17.84 8.62 4.20
N GLN A 156 -18.79 8.37 5.11
CA GLN A 156 -20.13 8.97 5.05
C GLN A 156 -20.09 10.52 5.02
N ASP A 157 -19.15 11.12 5.77
CA ASP A 157 -18.95 12.58 5.75
C ASP A 157 -18.65 13.12 4.34
N TYR A 158 -17.89 12.35 3.54
CA TYR A 158 -17.55 12.74 2.17
C TYR A 158 -18.70 12.51 1.20
N VAL A 159 -19.55 11.51 1.43
CA VAL A 159 -20.81 11.35 0.67
C VAL A 159 -21.67 12.60 0.85
N THR A 160 -21.93 13.01 2.09
CA THR A 160 -22.76 14.18 2.38
C THR A 160 -22.13 15.48 1.86
N LYS A 161 -20.81 15.62 1.94
CA LYS A 161 -20.11 16.78 1.36
C LYS A 161 -20.21 16.82 -0.16
N ALA A 162 -20.05 15.67 -0.83
CA ALA A 162 -20.15 15.57 -2.29
C ALA A 162 -21.57 15.84 -2.77
N GLU A 163 -22.61 15.33 -2.08
CA GLU A 163 -24.01 15.59 -2.42
C GLU A 163 -24.36 17.08 -2.31
N ARG A 164 -23.89 17.77 -1.27
CA ARG A 164 -24.06 19.22 -1.12
C ARG A 164 -23.35 19.99 -2.22
N ALA A 165 -22.07 19.69 -2.45
CA ALA A 165 -21.29 20.33 -3.51
C ALA A 165 -21.93 20.13 -4.90
N LEU A 166 -22.49 18.94 -5.16
CA LEU A 166 -23.17 18.64 -6.41
C LEU A 166 -24.45 19.46 -6.57
N ALA A 167 -25.26 19.59 -5.51
CA ALA A 167 -26.46 20.42 -5.53
C ALA A 167 -26.13 21.89 -5.81
N ASP A 168 -25.08 22.42 -5.17
CA ASP A 168 -24.60 23.78 -5.38
C ASP A 168 -24.07 23.97 -6.81
N ALA A 169 -23.23 23.06 -7.30
CA ALA A 169 -22.66 23.14 -8.64
C ALA A 169 -23.73 23.04 -9.74
N ASN A 170 -24.71 22.15 -9.60
CA ASN A 170 -25.84 22.07 -10.54
C ASN A 170 -26.64 23.38 -10.55
N LYS A 171 -26.95 23.93 -9.37
CA LYS A 171 -27.67 25.20 -9.27
C LYS A 171 -26.87 26.33 -9.93
N ASP A 172 -25.58 26.45 -9.67
CA ASP A 172 -24.79 27.50 -10.32
C ASP A 172 -24.68 27.29 -11.84
N ASN A 173 -24.57 26.04 -12.28
CA ASN A 173 -24.50 25.72 -13.71
C ASN A 173 -25.82 26.01 -14.45
N ASP A 174 -26.96 25.67 -13.85
CA ASP A 174 -28.29 25.87 -14.46
C ASP A 174 -28.68 27.35 -14.54
N PHE A 175 -28.16 28.20 -13.66
CA PHE A 175 -28.54 29.62 -13.60
C PHE A 175 -27.50 30.56 -14.20
N ILE A 176 -26.20 30.20 -14.15
CA ILE A 176 -25.10 31.12 -14.48
C ILE A 176 -24.30 30.59 -15.67
N TYR A 177 -23.68 29.41 -15.52
CA TYR A 177 -22.61 29.00 -16.44
C TYR A 177 -23.10 28.28 -17.70
N HIS A 178 -24.13 27.45 -17.59
CA HIS A 178 -24.64 26.60 -18.67
C HIS A 178 -23.55 25.73 -19.33
N ASP A 179 -22.54 25.31 -18.56
CA ASP A 179 -21.47 24.46 -19.05
C ASP A 179 -22.01 23.06 -19.37
N ARG A 180 -21.51 22.49 -20.46
CA ARG A 180 -21.83 21.12 -20.84
C ARG A 180 -21.16 20.14 -19.88
N ILE A 181 -21.96 19.28 -19.27
CA ILE A 181 -21.46 18.18 -18.42
C ILE A 181 -20.88 17.08 -19.33
N PRO A 182 -19.56 16.76 -19.22
CA PRO A 182 -18.95 15.69 -19.99
C PRO A 182 -19.34 14.31 -19.44
N ASP A 183 -19.28 13.28 -20.29
CA ASP A 183 -19.42 11.88 -19.87
C ASP A 183 -18.20 11.49 -19.00
N SER A 184 -18.42 10.72 -17.94
CA SER A 184 -17.39 10.25 -17.02
C SER A 184 -16.24 9.51 -17.71
N LYS A 185 -16.49 8.89 -18.87
CA LYS A 185 -15.46 8.20 -19.68
C LYS A 185 -14.47 9.14 -20.36
N HIS A 186 -14.85 10.39 -20.60
CA HIS A 186 -14.02 11.39 -21.27
C HIS A 186 -13.27 12.29 -20.28
N LEU A 187 -13.41 12.04 -18.98
CA LEU A 187 -12.73 12.83 -17.95
C LEU A 187 -11.22 12.62 -17.98
N PRO A 188 -10.41 13.68 -17.76
CA PRO A 188 -8.98 13.55 -17.58
C PRO A 188 -8.61 12.58 -16.46
N VAL A 189 -7.60 11.75 -16.71
CA VAL A 189 -7.10 10.78 -15.73
C VAL A 189 -6.38 11.51 -14.58
N ILE A 190 -6.73 11.15 -13.35
CA ILE A 190 -6.04 11.67 -12.15
C ILE A 190 -4.66 11.01 -12.07
N GLN A 191 -3.61 11.82 -12.01
CA GLN A 191 -2.24 11.32 -11.87
C GLN A 191 -2.07 10.56 -10.53
N LYS A 192 -1.20 9.55 -10.50
CA LYS A 192 -0.96 8.74 -9.31
C LYS A 192 0.28 9.26 -8.55
N ALA A 193 0.24 9.21 -7.22
CA ALA A 193 1.40 9.54 -6.38
C ALA A 193 1.56 8.52 -5.24
N ALA A 194 2.65 7.75 -5.27
CA ALA A 194 3.00 6.79 -4.23
C ALA A 194 3.93 7.42 -3.20
N LEU A 195 3.54 7.38 -1.92
CA LEU A 195 4.40 7.73 -0.79
C LEU A 195 4.79 6.49 0.01
N ALA A 196 3.92 5.49 0.04
CA ALA A 196 4.22 4.22 0.67
C ALA A 196 5.14 3.37 -0.21
N LYS A 197 6.16 2.78 0.41
CA LYS A 197 7.02 1.76 -0.17
C LYS A 197 7.37 0.69 0.86
N PRO A 198 7.59 -0.57 0.47
CA PRO A 198 8.16 -1.57 1.38
C PRO A 198 9.52 -1.08 1.89
N LEU A 199 9.76 -1.13 3.20
CA LEU A 199 11.08 -0.78 3.73
C LEU A 199 12.04 -1.97 3.60
N PRO A 200 13.33 -1.72 3.28
CA PRO A 200 14.32 -2.77 3.31
C PRO A 200 14.47 -3.33 4.73
N ILE A 201 14.87 -4.59 4.83
CA ILE A 201 15.20 -5.21 6.10
C ILE A 201 16.46 -4.53 6.66
N PRO A 202 16.41 -3.96 7.86
CA PRO A 202 17.60 -3.43 8.51
C PRO A 202 18.51 -4.59 8.96
N ASP A 203 19.80 -4.33 9.08
CA ASP A 203 20.75 -5.31 9.64
C ASP A 203 20.33 -5.76 11.05
N HIS A 204 19.79 -4.81 11.83
CA HIS A 204 19.24 -5.05 13.16
C HIS A 204 17.89 -4.35 13.35
N PHE A 205 16.93 -5.05 13.95
CA PHE A 205 15.62 -4.49 14.26
C PHE A 205 15.60 -3.67 15.55
N SER A 206 16.54 -3.90 16.47
CA SER A 206 16.64 -3.18 17.75
C SER A 206 17.53 -1.93 17.63
N THR A 207 17.19 -0.88 18.39
CA THR A 207 17.87 0.42 18.32
C THR A 207 19.25 0.46 18.98
N ASN A 208 19.53 -0.47 19.90
CA ASN A 208 20.81 -0.60 20.61
C ASN A 208 21.31 -2.05 20.54
N PHE A 209 21.40 -2.59 19.33
CA PHE A 209 21.84 -3.96 19.13
C PHE A 209 23.27 -4.15 19.65
N THR A 210 23.48 -5.18 20.46
CA THR A 210 24.80 -5.62 20.90
C THR A 210 24.90 -7.10 20.59
N ASP A 211 25.88 -7.49 19.79
CA ASP A 211 26.12 -8.90 19.48
C ASP A 211 26.77 -9.61 20.68
N LEU A 212 26.05 -10.59 21.23
CA LEU A 212 26.54 -11.42 22.34
C LEU A 212 27.78 -12.24 21.95
N PHE A 213 27.99 -12.47 20.66
CA PHE A 213 29.08 -13.28 20.12
C PHE A 213 30.11 -12.46 19.33
N ALA A 214 30.21 -11.14 19.56
CA ALA A 214 31.13 -10.27 18.83
C ALA A 214 32.61 -10.72 18.90
N GLY A 215 33.00 -11.43 19.97
CA GLY A 215 34.34 -12.01 20.12
C GLY A 215 34.53 -13.39 19.48
N LEU A 216 33.47 -14.00 18.97
CA LEU A 216 33.52 -15.33 18.34
C LEU A 216 34.06 -15.20 16.91
N VAL A 217 35.11 -15.96 16.60
CA VAL A 217 35.69 -15.98 15.26
C VAL A 217 34.79 -16.81 14.33
N PRO A 218 34.47 -16.32 13.12
CA PRO A 218 33.61 -17.05 12.19
C PRO A 218 34.18 -18.43 11.81
N MET A 219 33.31 -19.43 11.69
CA MET A 219 33.68 -20.80 11.31
C MET A 219 34.53 -20.89 10.02
N PRO A 220 34.25 -20.13 8.94
CA PRO A 220 35.09 -20.15 7.75
C PRO A 220 36.54 -19.73 8.01
N VAL A 221 36.77 -18.81 8.95
CA VAL A 221 38.12 -18.38 9.33
C VAL A 221 38.83 -19.49 10.10
N HIS A 222 38.14 -20.16 11.03
CA HIS A 222 38.69 -21.33 11.72
C HIS A 222 39.06 -22.45 10.74
N GLN A 223 38.21 -22.75 9.76
CA GLN A 223 38.48 -23.75 8.73
C GLN A 223 39.67 -23.36 7.85
N ALA A 224 39.77 -22.08 7.47
CA ALA A 224 40.90 -21.58 6.69
C ALA A 224 42.23 -21.65 7.47
N LEU A 225 42.21 -21.31 8.76
CA LEU A 225 43.38 -21.41 9.64
C LEU A 225 43.82 -22.87 9.82
N ALA A 226 42.87 -23.78 10.06
CA ALA A 226 43.19 -25.21 10.16
C ALA A 226 43.79 -25.75 8.85
N ALA A 227 43.22 -25.39 7.70
CA ALA A 227 43.75 -25.77 6.39
C ALA A 227 45.15 -25.17 6.13
N TYR A 228 45.39 -23.94 6.59
CA TYR A 228 46.70 -23.29 6.49
C TYR A 228 47.76 -24.01 7.34
N GLU A 229 47.48 -24.35 8.59
CA GLU A 229 48.45 -25.04 9.46
C GLU A 229 48.83 -26.42 8.91
N VAL A 230 47.88 -27.16 8.33
CA VAL A 230 48.17 -28.43 7.63
C VAL A 230 49.15 -28.21 6.47
N ARG A 231 48.86 -27.23 5.59
CA ARG A 231 49.73 -26.94 4.43
C ARG A 231 51.11 -26.44 4.84
N LYS A 232 51.18 -25.65 5.90
CA LYS A 232 52.45 -25.14 6.46
C LYS A 232 53.30 -26.29 6.99
N ALA A 233 52.70 -27.20 7.76
CA ALA A 233 53.40 -28.38 8.27
C ALA A 233 53.93 -29.26 7.13
N ASP A 234 53.10 -29.51 6.10
CA ASP A 234 53.52 -30.27 4.92
C ASP A 234 54.70 -29.62 4.19
N LEU A 235 54.68 -28.29 4.02
CA LEU A 235 55.77 -27.56 3.37
C LEU A 235 57.06 -27.63 4.18
N VAL A 236 56.99 -27.35 5.49
CA VAL A 236 58.16 -27.39 6.37
C VAL A 236 58.77 -28.79 6.41
N ASN A 237 57.95 -29.83 6.51
CA ASN A 237 58.42 -31.21 6.52
C ASN A 237 59.08 -31.65 5.20
N ARG A 238 58.68 -31.06 4.07
CA ARG A 238 59.29 -31.29 2.75
C ARG A 238 60.64 -30.59 2.56
N GLU A 239 60.83 -29.42 3.18
CA GLU A 239 62.06 -28.64 3.03
C GLU A 239 63.14 -29.05 4.05
N ILE A 240 62.74 -29.63 5.19
CA ILE A 240 63.68 -30.07 6.25
C ILE A 240 64.17 -31.51 6.05
N ASN A 241 63.40 -32.38 5.37
CA ASN A 241 63.83 -33.74 5.00
C ASN A 241 64.38 -33.78 3.57
#